data_AF-A0AAU3II30-F1
#
_entry.id   AF-A0AAU3II30-F1
#
_cell.length_a   1.000
_cell.length_b   1.000
_cell.length_c   1.000
_cell.angle_alpha   90.00
_cell.angle_beta   90.00
_cell.angle_gamma   90.00
#
_symmetry.space_group_name_H-M   'P 1'
#
loop_
_entity.id
_entity.type
_entity.pdbx_description
1 polymer ?
#
loop_
_entity_poly.entity_id
_entity_poly.type
_entity_poly.pdbx_seq_one_letter_code
_entity_poly.pdbx_strand_id
1 'polypeptide(L)' 'MTDSDIAPGEPPASGADGVRAALSPLGELAQTPVSGHVGVFERVLTGLETVLASVEDSGGESGGEHSGVESPGGRPAETG' A
#
# COMPACT_ATOMS: atom_id res chain seq x y z
N MET A 1 28.97 -14.22 11.45
CA MET A 1 27.77 -13.42 11.76
C MET A 1 28.07 -12.01 11.29
N THR A 2 27.69 -11.68 10.05
CA THR A 2 27.77 -10.31 9.55
C THR A 2 26.44 -9.66 9.87
N ASP A 3 26.49 -8.68 10.76
CA ASP A 3 25.43 -7.73 11.04
C ASP A 3 25.10 -7.02 9.71
N SER A 4 23.87 -7.22 9.21
CA SER A 4 23.40 -6.55 8.02
C SER A 4 23.08 -5.11 8.37
N ASP A 5 23.86 -4.19 7.80
CA ASP A 5 23.54 -2.78 7.64
C ASP A 5 22.17 -2.65 6.96
N ILE A 6 21.09 -2.65 7.75
CA ILE A 6 19.77 -2.21 7.33
C ILE A 6 19.83 -0.70 7.39
N ALA A 7 20.16 -0.09 6.26
CA ALA A 7 19.84 1.31 6.03
C ALA A 7 18.33 1.47 6.30
N PRO A 8 17.89 2.51 7.05
CA PRO A 8 16.46 2.76 7.24
C PRO A 8 15.87 2.95 5.85
N GLY A 9 15.06 1.98 5.41
CA GLY A 9 14.28 2.11 4.20
C GLY A 9 13.52 3.43 4.28
N GLU A 10 13.66 4.25 3.24
CA GLU A 10 12.89 5.47 3.06
C GLU A 10 11.43 5.16 3.42
N PRO A 11 10.79 5.93 4.33
CA PRO A 11 9.43 5.64 4.75
C PRO A 11 8.57 5.50 3.51
N PRO A 12 7.69 4.48 3.42
CA PRO A 12 6.82 4.33 2.27
C PRO A 12 6.10 5.66 2.09
N ALA A 13 6.33 6.31 0.94
CA ALA A 13 5.70 7.57 0.63
C ALA A 13 4.20 7.38 0.90
N SER A 14 3.66 8.16 1.84
CA SER A 14 2.27 8.03 2.26
C SER A 14 1.38 8.01 1.00
N GLY A 15 0.25 7.29 1.01
CA GLY A 15 -0.62 7.23 -0.16
C GLY A 15 -0.96 8.61 -0.74
N ALA A 16 -1.00 9.64 0.11
CA ALA A 16 -1.15 11.04 -0.30
C ALA A 16 0.06 11.59 -1.12
N ASP A 17 1.29 11.27 -0.75
CA ASP A 17 2.50 11.65 -1.49
C ASP A 17 2.57 10.90 -2.83
N GLY A 18 2.17 9.62 -2.84
CA GLY A 18 2.02 8.84 -4.08
C GLY A 18 1.01 9.45 -5.04
N VAL A 19 -0.18 9.82 -4.55
CA VAL A 19 -1.19 10.53 -5.35
C VAL A 19 -0.65 11.87 -5.85
N ARG A 20 0.04 12.64 -5.00
CA ARG A 20 0.63 13.92 -5.40
C ARG A 20 1.67 13.75 -6.52
N ALA A 21 2.51 12.72 -6.43
CA ALA A 21 3.49 12.40 -7.46
C ALA A 21 2.79 11.99 -8.77
N ALA A 22 1.78 11.14 -8.70
CA ALA A 22 1.00 10.68 -9.86
C ALA A 22 0.28 11.83 -10.58
N LEU A 23 -0.17 12.86 -9.86
CA LEU A 23 -0.83 14.04 -10.42
C LEU A 23 0.14 15.10 -10.96
N SER A 24 1.44 15.01 -10.67
CA SER A 24 2.43 16.00 -11.09
C SER A 24 2.45 16.32 -12.61
N PRO A 25 2.20 15.37 -13.53
CA PRO A 25 2.19 15.66 -14.97
C PRO A 25 1.08 16.62 -15.40
N LEU A 26 0.02 16.82 -14.60
CA LEU A 26 -1.04 17.78 -14.93
C LEU A 26 -0.52 19.22 -15.06
N GLY A 27 0.61 19.55 -14.42
CA GLY A 27 1.28 20.84 -14.59
C GLY A 27 1.77 21.10 -16.02
N GLU A 28 1.95 20.06 -16.84
CA GLU A 28 2.40 20.14 -18.24
C GLU A 28 1.27 20.58 -19.19
N LEU A 29 -0.01 20.48 -18.78
CA LEU A 29 -1.16 20.71 -19.66
C LEU A 29 -1.21 22.13 -20.24
N ALA A 30 -0.75 23.13 -19.49
CA ALA A 30 -0.72 24.52 -19.95
C ALA A 30 0.24 24.75 -21.11
N GLN A 31 1.25 23.90 -21.27
CA GLN A 31 2.27 23.98 -22.32
C GLN A 31 2.11 22.87 -23.38
N THR A 32 1.16 21.95 -23.18
CA THR A 32 0.92 20.82 -24.08
C THR A 32 -0.23 21.16 -25.03
N PRO A 33 -0.09 20.98 -26.36
CA PRO A 33 -1.22 21.08 -27.28
C PRO A 33 -2.35 20.14 -26.86
N VAL A 34 -3.62 20.50 -27.13
CA VAL A 34 -4.78 19.68 -26.74
C VAL A 34 -4.68 18.24 -27.27
N SER A 35 -4.11 18.05 -28.46
CA SER A 35 -3.85 16.71 -29.03
C SER A 35 -2.92 15.84 -28.18
N GLY A 36 -2.07 16.44 -27.35
CA GLY A 36 -1.16 15.76 -26.43
C GLY A 36 -1.73 15.56 -25.02
N HIS A 37 -2.89 16.15 -24.69
CA HIS A 37 -3.47 16.03 -23.35
C HIS A 37 -3.80 14.59 -22.98
N VAL A 38 -4.23 13.77 -23.95
CA VAL A 38 -4.51 12.35 -23.74
C VAL A 38 -3.31 11.62 -23.15
N GLY A 39 -2.10 11.83 -23.70
CA GLY A 39 -0.89 11.18 -23.18
C GLY A 39 -0.50 11.64 -21.78
N VAL A 40 -0.84 12.89 -21.41
CA VAL A 40 -0.66 13.38 -20.03
C VAL A 40 -1.62 12.67 -19.09
N PHE A 41 -2.89 12.52 -19.47
CA PHE A 41 -3.89 11.82 -18.66
C PHE A 41 -3.59 10.33 -18.52
N GLU A 42 -3.11 9.67 -19.57
CA GLU A 42 -2.67 8.26 -19.50
C GLU A 42 -1.54 8.09 -18.48
N ARG A 43 -0.55 8.98 -18.50
CA ARG A 43 0.57 8.94 -17.53
C ARG A 43 0.08 9.11 -16.09
N VAL A 44 -0.88 10.01 -15.86
CA VAL A 44 -1.51 10.21 -14.54
C VAL A 44 -2.29 8.96 -14.11
N LEU A 45 -3.09 8.39 -15.01
CA LEU A 45 -3.87 7.18 -14.74
C LEU A 45 -2.96 6.02 -14.32
N THR A 46 -1.91 5.72 -15.08
CA THR A 46 -0.94 4.67 -14.74
C THR A 46 -0.25 4.91 -13.40
N GLY A 47 0.06 6.17 -13.07
CA GLY A 47 0.61 6.54 -11.76
C GLY A 47 -0.37 6.22 -10.61
N LEU A 48 -1.66 6.56 -10.78
CA LEU A 48 -2.68 6.28 -9.77
C LEU A 48 -2.96 4.78 -9.62
N GLU A 49 -2.98 4.02 -10.71
CA GLU A 49 -3.10 2.55 -10.68
C GLU A 49 -1.96 1.92 -9.86
N THR A 50 -0.73 2.43 -10.02
CA THR A 50 0.44 1.97 -9.24
C THR A 50 0.29 2.27 -7.75
N VAL A 51 -0.20 3.46 -7.41
CA VAL A 51 -0.45 3.85 -6.01
C VAL A 51 -1.52 2.96 -5.39
N LEU A 52 -2.60 2.67 -6.13
CA LEU A 52 -3.67 1.78 -5.66
C LEU A 52 -3.19 0.34 -5.47
N ALA A 53 -2.39 -0.19 -6.40
CA ALA A 53 -1.80 -1.53 -6.28
C ALA A 53 -0.88 -1.65 -5.06
N SER A 54 -0.12 -0.60 -4.73
CA SER A 54 0.74 -0.54 -3.54
C SER A 54 -0.07 -0.61 -2.23
N VAL A 55 -1.27 -0.01 -2.20
CA VAL A 55 -2.19 -0.11 -1.05
C VAL A 55 -2.78 -1.51 -0.93
N GLU A 56 -3.12 -2.17 -2.03
CA GLU A 56 -3.60 -3.56 -2.04
C GLU A 56 -2.54 -4.52 -1.48
N ASP A 57 -1.27 -4.36 -1.89
CA ASP A 57 -0.14 -5.15 -1.40
C ASP A 57 0.08 -4.97 0.11
N SER A 58 0.03 -3.72 0.58
CA SER A 58 0.16 -3.37 2.01
C SER A 58 -1.01 -3.85 2.89
N GLY A 59 -2.18 -4.08 2.29
CA GLY A 59 -3.38 -4.59 2.98
C GLY A 59 -3.43 -6.12 3.10
N GLY A 60 -2.62 -6.84 2.31
CA GLY A 60 -2.58 -8.30 2.28
C GLY A 60 -1.79 -8.96 3.41
N GLU A 61 -0.96 -8.21 4.14
CA GLU A 61 -0.08 -8.73 5.18
C GLU A 61 -0.76 -8.92 6.55
N SER A 62 -2.00 -8.46 6.73
CA SER A 62 -2.84 -8.74 7.92
C SER A 62 -3.71 -9.99 7.79
N GLY A 63 -3.36 -10.92 6.90
CA GLY A 63 -4.10 -12.15 6.63
C GLY A 63 -3.52 -13.41 7.28
N GLY A 64 -2.89 -13.31 8.46
CA GLY A 64 -1.99 -14.36 8.92
C GLY A 64 -1.99 -14.76 10.40
N GLU A 65 -3.05 -14.55 11.20
CA GLU A 65 -3.22 -15.31 12.46
C GLU A 65 -4.62 -15.13 13.09
N HIS A 66 -5.63 -15.73 12.45
CA HIS A 66 -6.78 -16.26 13.18
C HIS A 66 -6.62 -17.79 13.28
N SER A 67 -5.53 -18.25 13.88
CA SER A 67 -5.38 -19.66 14.29
C SER A 67 -5.17 -19.71 15.79
N GLY A 68 -6.28 -19.59 16.52
CA GLY A 68 -6.27 -19.61 17.99
C GLY A 68 -7.63 -19.46 18.63
N VAL A 69 -8.69 -20.09 18.08
CA VAL A 69 -9.88 -20.38 18.90
C VAL A 69 -9.53 -21.57 19.81
N GLU A 70 -8.79 -21.27 20.86
CA GLU A 70 -8.69 -22.12 22.04
C GLU A 70 -10.10 -22.42 22.56
N SER A 71 -10.47 -23.69 22.50
CA SER A 71 -11.71 -24.21 23.10
C SER A 71 -11.73 -23.88 24.60
N PRO A 72 -12.81 -23.33 25.16
CA PRO A 72 -12.97 -23.25 26.61
C PRO A 72 -13.36 -24.64 27.14
N GLY A 73 -12.42 -25.56 27.15
CA GLY A 73 -12.53 -26.87 27.80
C GLY A 73 -11.97 -26.81 29.21
N GLY A 74 -12.83 -26.54 30.20
CA GLY A 74 -12.42 -26.57 31.61
C GLY A 74 -13.57 -26.29 32.59
N ARG A 75 -14.54 -27.22 32.70
CA ARG A 75 -15.46 -27.23 33.85
C ARG A 75 -14.78 -27.95 35.03
N PRO A 76 -14.87 -27.41 36.26
CA PRO A 76 -14.19 -27.96 37.44
C PRO A 76 -14.83 -29.25 37.92
N ALA A 77 -14.01 -30.08 38.56
CA ALA A 77 -14.31 -31.41 39.06
C ALA A 77 -15.50 -31.43 40.05
N GLU A 78 -16.35 -32.44 39.86
CA GLU A 78 -17.34 -32.90 40.83
C GLU A 78 -16.60 -33.66 41.95
N THR A 79 -16.77 -33.24 43.19
CA THR A 79 -16.31 -34.00 44.38
C THR A 79 -17.56 -34.40 45.16
N GLY A 80 -17.76 -35.71 45.30
CA GLY A 80 -18.87 -36.32 46.04
C GLY A 80 -18.70 -36.32 47.56
#